data_AF-A0A8B6EQD8-F1
#
_entry.id   AF-A0A8B6EQD8-F1
#
_cell.length_a   1.000
_cell.length_b   1.000
_cell.length_c   1.000
_cell.angle_alpha   90.00
_cell.angle_beta   90.00
_cell.angle_gamma   90.00
#
_symmetry.space_group_name_H-M   'P 1'
#
loop_
_entity.id
_entity.type
_entity.pdbx_description
1 polymer ?
#
loop_
_entity_poly.entity_id
_entity_poly.type
_entity_poly.pdbx_seq_one_letter_code
_entity_poly.pdbx_strand_id
1 'polypeptide(L)'
;MDSLVQLPRILCQEEKEAFSKTTDGTDLDLITKLHNVSVYTKSLCHITEVMSGPLIQALENRLETNRSRIQTLQARKLDIEKQLKEIDNS
;
A
#
# COMPACT_ATOMS: atom_id res chain seq x y z
N MET A 1 7.95 1.39 6.03
CA MET A 1 6.81 1.83 5.18
C MET A 1 7.16 1.53 3.75
N ASP A 2 8.30 2.01 3.27
CA ASP A 2 8.82 1.71 1.93
C ASP A 2 8.89 0.20 1.65
N SER A 3 9.21 -0.61 2.66
CA SER A 3 9.19 -2.07 2.58
C SER A 3 7.79 -2.67 2.37
N LEU A 4 6.74 -2.11 2.98
CA LEU A 4 5.36 -2.63 2.87
C LEU A 4 4.77 -2.35 1.48
N VAL A 5 5.10 -1.19 0.89
CA VAL A 5 4.66 -0.86 -0.47
C VAL A 5 5.42 -1.62 -1.56
N GLN A 6 6.58 -2.24 -1.24
CA GLN A 6 7.25 -3.12 -2.18
C GLN A 6 6.55 -4.48 -2.31
N LEU A 7 5.84 -4.97 -1.28
CA LEU A 7 5.32 -6.33 -1.28
C LEU A 7 4.35 -6.62 -2.44
N PRO A 8 3.32 -5.79 -2.74
CA PRO A 8 2.46 -6.02 -3.90
C PRO A 8 3.25 -6.01 -5.22
N ARG A 9 4.30 -5.20 -5.28
CA ARG A 9 5.16 -5.06 -6.46
C ARG A 9 6.02 -6.32 -6.68
N ILE A 10 6.53 -6.91 -5.60
CA ILE A 10 7.26 -8.19 -5.61
C ILE A 10 6.33 -9.30 -6.07
N LEU A 11 5.14 -9.41 -5.48
CA LEU A 11 4.17 -10.46 -5.85
C LEU A 11 3.72 -10.37 -7.32
N CYS A 12 3.46 -9.16 -7.82
CA CYS A 12 3.15 -8.98 -9.25
C CYS A 12 4.32 -9.37 -10.16
N GLN A 13 5.56 -9.13 -9.71
CA GLN A 13 6.75 -9.50 -10.47
C GLN A 13 6.96 -11.01 -10.49
N GLU A 14 6.79 -11.69 -9.35
CA GLU A 14 6.83 -13.16 -9.26
C GLU A 14 5.79 -13.82 -10.18
N GLU A 15 4.56 -13.29 -10.17
CA GLU A 15 3.47 -13.79 -11.02
C GLU A 15 3.77 -13.57 -12.51
N LYS A 16 4.35 -12.43 -12.87
CA LYS A 16 4.77 -12.12 -14.24
C LYS A 16 5.85 -13.08 -14.71
N GLU A 17 6.82 -13.38 -13.87
CA GLU A 17 7.89 -14.34 -14.18
C GLU A 17 7.36 -15.77 -14.33
N ALA A 18 6.41 -16.17 -13.49
CA ALA A 18 5.73 -17.46 -13.63
C ALA A 18 4.95 -17.55 -14.95
N PHE A 19 4.18 -16.52 -15.30
CA PHE A 19 3.45 -16.45 -16.56
C PHE A 19 4.40 -16.54 -17.76
N SER A 20 5.46 -15.71 -17.80
CA SER A 20 6.48 -15.74 -18.87
C SER A 20 7.10 -17.12 -19.05
N LYS A 21 7.45 -17.82 -17.96
CA LYS A 21 7.99 -19.20 -18.05
C LYS A 21 7.03 -20.18 -18.73
N THR A 22 5.73 -19.94 -18.62
CA THR A 22 4.69 -20.81 -19.23
C THR A 22 4.28 -20.38 -20.63
N THR A 23 4.61 -19.17 -21.07
CA THR A 23 4.21 -18.66 -22.40
C THR A 23 5.37 -18.49 -23.36
N ASP A 24 6.57 -18.23 -22.84
CA ASP A 24 7.74 -17.92 -23.64
C ASP A 24 8.44 -19.21 -24.09
N GLY A 25 8.79 -19.31 -25.38
CA GLY A 25 9.59 -20.41 -25.92
C GLY A 25 8.84 -21.72 -26.19
N THR A 26 7.51 -21.77 -26.02
CA THR A 26 6.71 -22.98 -26.28
C THR A 26 5.66 -22.70 -27.35
N ASP A 27 5.58 -23.55 -28.38
CA ASP A 27 4.49 -23.49 -29.37
C ASP A 27 3.21 -24.06 -28.77
N LEU A 28 2.52 -23.23 -27.98
CA LEU A 28 1.28 -23.60 -27.32
C LEU A 28 0.08 -23.34 -28.23
N ASP A 29 -0.92 -24.21 -28.12
CA ASP A 29 -2.22 -23.99 -28.75
C ASP A 29 -2.92 -22.75 -28.17
N LEU A 30 -3.87 -22.23 -28.93
CA LEU A 30 -4.57 -20.99 -28.58
C LEU A 30 -5.37 -21.10 -27.27
N ILE A 31 -5.94 -22.28 -26.97
CA ILE A 31 -6.73 -22.48 -25.75
C ILE A 31 -5.82 -22.44 -24.54
N THR A 32 -4.65 -23.09 -24.62
CA THR A 32 -3.65 -23.04 -23.54
C THR A 32 -3.12 -21.63 -23.31
N LYS A 33 -2.84 -20.86 -24.38
CA LYS A 33 -2.44 -19.45 -24.27
C LYS A 33 -3.52 -18.61 -23.57
N LEU A 34 -4.78 -18.77 -23.97
CA LEU A 34 -5.90 -18.05 -23.37
C LEU A 34 -6.09 -18.42 -21.89
N HIS A 35 -5.94 -19.70 -21.55
CA HIS A 35 -5.99 -20.18 -20.18
C HIS A 35 -4.92 -19.50 -19.32
N ASN A 36 -3.66 -19.50 -19.76
CA ASN A 36 -2.55 -18.90 -19.02
C ASN A 36 -2.77 -17.39 -18.79
N VAL A 37 -3.27 -16.67 -19.80
CA VAL A 37 -3.60 -15.24 -19.67
C VAL A 37 -4.72 -15.01 -18.65
N SER A 38 -5.74 -15.86 -18.67
CA SER A 38 -6.86 -15.77 -17.73
C SER A 38 -6.41 -16.03 -16.29
N VAL A 39 -5.58 -17.05 -16.07
CA VAL A 39 -4.99 -17.36 -14.77
C VAL A 39 -4.13 -16.20 -14.27
N TYR A 40 -3.22 -15.69 -15.10
CA TYR A 40 -2.39 -14.54 -14.77
C TYR A 40 -3.22 -13.31 -14.37
N THR A 41 -4.24 -12.99 -15.16
CA THR A 41 -5.15 -11.86 -14.88
C THR A 41 -5.86 -12.06 -13.54
N LYS A 42 -6.36 -13.28 -13.26
CA LYS A 42 -7.00 -13.61 -11.99
C LYS A 42 -6.06 -13.42 -10.80
N SER A 43 -4.81 -13.85 -10.93
CA SER A 43 -3.79 -13.67 -9.89
C SER A 43 -3.51 -12.19 -9.61
N LEU A 44 -3.37 -11.36 -10.64
CA LEU A 44 -3.16 -9.92 -10.49
C LEU A 44 -4.35 -9.21 -9.80
N CYS A 45 -5.59 -9.58 -10.17
CA CYS A 45 -6.78 -9.09 -9.50
C CYS A 45 -6.76 -9.46 -8.01
N HIS A 46 -6.44 -10.72 -7.69
CA HIS A 46 -6.36 -11.19 -6.32
C HIS A 46 -5.30 -10.44 -5.49
N ILE A 47 -4.10 -10.21 -6.05
CA ILE A 47 -3.07 -9.38 -5.40
C ILE A 47 -3.60 -7.97 -5.14
N THR A 48 -4.30 -7.39 -6.10
CA THR A 48 -4.87 -6.04 -5.96
C THR A 48 -5.93 -5.97 -4.87
N GLU A 49 -6.86 -6.92 -4.84
CA GLU A 49 -7.97 -6.97 -3.88
C GLU A 49 -7.50 -7.26 -2.46
N VAL A 50 -6.57 -8.20 -2.28
CA VAL A 50 -6.19 -8.70 -0.95
C VAL A 50 -4.98 -7.96 -0.38
N MET A 51 -4.10 -7.42 -1.22
CA MET A 51 -2.89 -6.73 -0.76
C MET A 51 -2.95 -5.22 -0.98
N SER A 52 -3.11 -4.78 -2.23
CA SER A 52 -3.02 -3.35 -2.57
C SER A 52 -4.16 -2.54 -1.97
N GLY A 53 -5.40 -3.02 -2.05
CA GLY A 53 -6.58 -2.36 -1.49
C GLY A 53 -6.46 -2.11 0.02
N PRO A 54 -6.29 -3.14 0.85
CA PRO A 54 -6.13 -2.97 2.29
C PRO A 54 -4.93 -2.10 2.68
N LEU A 55 -3.82 -2.19 1.94
CA LEU A 55 -2.65 -1.34 2.17
C LEU A 55 -2.95 0.14 1.92
N ILE A 56 -3.63 0.47 0.83
CA ILE A 56 -4.04 1.85 0.52
C ILE A 56 -4.96 2.36 1.63
N GLN A 57 -5.99 1.62 2.00
CA GLN A 57 -6.92 2.00 3.06
C GLN A 57 -6.19 2.25 4.39
N ALA A 58 -5.23 1.39 4.74
CA ALA A 58 -4.44 1.57 5.96
C ALA A 58 -3.57 2.84 5.92
N LEU A 59 -3.00 3.18 4.76
CA LEU A 59 -2.21 4.40 4.58
C LEU A 59 -3.08 5.65 4.66
N GLU A 60 -4.28 5.63 4.07
CA GLU A 60 -5.25 6.73 4.13
C GLU A 60 -5.72 6.97 5.58
N ASN A 61 -6.14 5.91 6.27
CA ASN A 61 -6.56 5.99 7.68
C ASN A 61 -5.45 6.54 8.58
N ARG A 62 -4.20 6.12 8.33
CA ARG A 62 -3.04 6.61 9.07
C ARG A 62 -2.74 8.08 8.78
N LEU A 63 -2.88 8.51 7.54
CA LEU A 63 -2.73 9.91 7.16
C LEU A 63 -3.75 10.79 7.88
N GLU A 64 -5.02 10.38 7.90
CA GLU A 64 -6.08 11.07 8.61
C GLU A 64 -5.81 11.14 10.12
N THR A 65 -5.47 10.01 10.73
CA THR A 65 -5.12 9.93 12.16
C THR A 65 -3.96 10.87 12.50
N ASN A 66 -2.93 10.90 11.67
CA ASN A 66 -1.78 11.77 11.87
C ASN A 66 -2.16 13.26 11.76
N ARG A 67 -3.03 13.63 10.81
CA ARG A 67 -3.52 15.02 10.69
C ARG A 67 -4.26 15.47 11.94
N SER A 68 -5.19 14.66 12.43
CA SER A 68 -5.92 14.94 13.68
C SER A 68 -4.98 15.05 14.89
N ARG A 69 -3.99 14.14 14.97
CA ARG A 69 -2.98 14.17 16.03
C ARG A 69 -2.11 15.42 15.98
N ILE A 70 -1.71 15.87 14.79
CA ILE A 70 -0.93 17.11 14.61
C ILE A 70 -1.72 18.32 15.14
N GLN A 71 -2.99 18.45 14.77
CA GLN A 71 -3.84 19.55 15.25
C GLN A 71 -3.94 19.56 16.77
N THR A 72 -4.19 18.39 17.37
CA THR A 72 -4.25 18.24 18.83
C THR A 72 -2.93 18.63 19.50
N LEU A 73 -1.81 18.20 18.94
CA LEU A 73 -0.48 18.52 19.47
C LEU A 73 -0.13 20.00 19.34
N GLN A 74 -0.54 20.64 18.25
CA GLN A 74 -0.37 22.09 18.04
C GLN A 74 -1.18 22.89 19.06
N ALA A 75 -2.44 22.51 19.31
CA ALA A 75 -3.27 23.17 20.32
C ALA A 75 -2.67 23.03 21.73
N ARG A 76 -2.22 21.82 22.10
CA ARG A 76 -1.55 21.58 23.39
C ARG A 76 -0.25 22.37 23.52
N LYS A 77 0.53 22.47 22.45
CA LYS A 77 1.76 23.27 22.44
C LYS A 77 1.46 24.72 22.80
N LEU A 78 0.47 25.34 22.15
CA LEU A 78 0.09 26.74 22.40
C LEU A 78 -0.40 26.95 23.83
N ASP A 79 -1.20 26.02 24.36
CA ASP A 79 -1.69 26.07 25.73
C ASP A 79 -0.53 26.02 26.75
N ILE A 80 0.41 25.09 26.56
CA ILE A 80 1.59 24.97 27.41
C ILE A 80 2.48 26.21 27.31
N GLU A 81 2.72 26.75 26.10
CA GLU A 81 3.50 27.97 25.90
C GLU A 81 2.86 29.18 26.58
N LYS A 82 1.53 29.24 26.63
CA LYS A 82 0.80 30.29 27.35
C LYS A 82 0.99 30.15 28.85
N GLN A 83 0.79 28.96 29.41
CA GLN A 83 0.98 28.69 30.83
C GLN A 83 2.41 29.00 31.28
N LEU A 84 3.41 28.67 30.47
CA LEU A 84 4.80 28.96 30.77
C LEU A 84 5.06 30.48 30.90
N LYS A 85 4.51 31.27 29.97
CA LYS A 85 4.60 32.75 30.02
C LYS A 85 3.90 33.34 31.23
N GLU A 86 2.79 32.76 31.67
CA GLU A 86 2.07 33.22 32.87
C GLU A 86 2.91 32.97 34.14
N ILE A 87 3.63 31.85 34.19
CA ILE A 87 4.56 31.52 35.28
C ILE A 87 5.78 32.43 35.26
N ASP A 88 6.40 32.68 34.09
CA ASP A 88 7.60 33.52 33.98
C ASP A 88 7.35 35.01 34.31
N ASN A 89 6.10 35.47 34.23
CA ASN A 89 5.70 36.85 34.55
C ASN A 89 5.17 37.03 35.99
N SER A 90 5.14 35.95 36.79
CA SER A 90 4.72 35.94 38.21
C SER A 90 5.93 35.93 39.15
#